data_AF-A0A6M5JCT4-F1
#
_entry.id   AF-A0A6M5JCT4-F1
#
_cell.length_a   1.000
_cell.length_b   1.000
_cell.length_c   1.000
_cell.angle_alpha   90.00
_cell.angle_beta   90.00
_cell.angle_gamma   90.00
#
_symmetry.space_group_name_H-M   'P 1'
#
loop_
_entity.id
_entity.type
_entity.pdbx_description
1 polymer ?
#
loop_
_entity_poly.entity_id
_entity_poly.type
_entity_poly.pdbx_seq_one_letter_code
_entity_poly.pdbx_strand_id
1 'polypeptide(L)'
;MNGRETLRGDAAMAIIEREIMHHGDAVIAHLAPFEAAGAIATWHAAIRSAEEFINIPQFAVPDALEHQLLSLPLGDALAADPSPAIAARDLLEPLLGEAVARRFMLSMIQLTIASVGLRESGHSMAGGFVLDCVAAGIDFLQSRRRHMVSLLYAMPKACTGTQALAPELAWRVMLPLLEYCCDGVTGWSWKKIQLLCLPDFALELDGVGAMASQAFNPLGTMFLEPERVSIMDMIDHRGEQIGAARREPQDLRLVFSAAELRNNVRLLEAVFAQFGVGDAAYGAIKRLLILCSRHCRDDYYVELPRTLFDAAIVCQDAIPAPELEALLISPSGSYADCSNDYAPFLALGDRLISNVVLLSRFANMFKNIHLGSRRSFLTNAGFIFEDMVKRGLANAGFTVTDIKRINRKEFDVVATLGRVIHNFQCKNNWIDLARVERDPVLYARYNRRLVRYYKRALGKERRREGLLTETLARDKIRHHVVSRFAVITDDPGIINYNQLGMRAQAIIAEAG
;
A
#
# COMPACT_ATOMS: atom_id res chain seq x y z
N MET A 1 39.16 -10.36 -3.24
CA MET A 1 38.05 -11.26 -3.60
C MET A 1 37.25 -11.50 -2.33
N ASN A 2 36.22 -10.70 -2.06
CA ASN A 2 35.31 -11.02 -0.96
C ASN A 2 34.46 -12.20 -1.41
N GLY A 3 34.62 -13.34 -0.73
CA GLY A 3 33.89 -14.56 -1.07
C GLY A 3 32.40 -14.33 -0.88
N ARG A 4 31.60 -14.64 -1.90
CA ARG A 4 30.15 -14.71 -1.73
C ARG A 4 29.84 -15.90 -0.83
N GLU A 5 29.12 -15.66 0.25
CA GLU A 5 28.69 -16.69 1.18
C GLU A 5 27.20 -16.97 0.96
N THR A 6 26.83 -18.24 0.81
CA THR A 6 25.42 -18.65 0.69
C THR A 6 24.94 -19.28 1.99
N LEU A 7 23.97 -18.65 2.64
CA LEU A 7 23.37 -19.12 3.88
C LEU A 7 21.98 -19.72 3.64
N ARG A 8 21.65 -20.75 4.41
CA ARG A 8 20.35 -21.47 4.35
C ARG A 8 19.88 -21.84 5.76
N GLY A 9 18.59 -22.15 5.90
CA GLY A 9 18.02 -22.67 7.15
C GLY A 9 18.27 -21.77 8.36
N ASP A 10 18.69 -22.36 9.47
CA ASP A 10 18.88 -21.67 10.75
C ASP A 10 19.98 -20.57 10.67
N ALA A 11 21.01 -20.77 9.87
CA ALA A 11 22.05 -19.77 9.67
C ALA A 11 21.49 -18.51 8.97
N ALA A 12 20.65 -18.70 7.94
CA ALA A 12 19.96 -17.58 7.30
C ALA A 12 18.97 -16.91 8.27
N MET A 13 18.23 -17.69 9.07
CA MET A 13 17.29 -17.16 10.06
C MET A 13 17.99 -16.26 11.08
N ALA A 14 19.13 -16.71 11.63
CA ALA A 14 19.88 -15.95 12.64
C ALA A 14 20.33 -14.59 12.12
N ILE A 15 20.82 -14.52 10.87
CA ILE A 15 21.16 -13.24 10.22
C ILE A 15 19.91 -12.38 10.07
N ILE A 16 18.83 -12.92 9.50
CA ILE A 16 17.59 -12.16 9.27
C ILE A 16 17.05 -11.54 10.56
N GLU A 17 16.98 -12.31 11.65
CA GLU A 17 16.45 -11.82 12.93
C GLU A 17 17.35 -10.75 13.56
N ARG A 18 18.67 -10.92 13.46
CA ARG A 18 19.63 -9.91 13.91
C ARG A 18 19.47 -8.60 13.15
N GLU A 19 19.35 -8.65 11.82
CA GLU A 19 19.21 -7.43 11.01
C GLU A 19 17.87 -6.73 11.25
N ILE A 20 16.76 -7.47 11.41
CA ILE A 20 15.46 -6.88 11.80
C ILE A 20 15.59 -6.11 13.12
N MET A 21 16.23 -6.72 14.13
CA MET A 21 16.43 -6.09 15.43
C MET A 21 17.34 -4.86 15.32
N HIS A 22 18.48 -4.99 14.63
CA HIS A 22 19.44 -3.90 14.44
C HIS A 22 18.80 -2.67 13.80
N HIS A 23 18.08 -2.85 12.69
CA HIS A 23 17.40 -1.75 12.02
C HIS A 23 16.24 -1.18 12.85
N GLY A 24 15.50 -2.03 13.58
CA GLY A 24 14.43 -1.60 14.48
C GLY A 24 14.95 -0.73 15.62
N ASP A 25 16.05 -1.13 16.26
CA ASP A 25 16.69 -0.39 17.36
C ASP A 25 17.30 0.92 16.85
N ALA A 26 17.86 0.92 15.64
CA ALA A 26 18.38 2.13 15.00
C ALA A 26 17.29 3.19 14.78
N VAL A 27 16.06 2.80 14.41
CA VAL A 27 14.91 3.72 14.33
C VAL A 27 14.66 4.41 15.67
N ILE A 28 14.58 3.63 16.75
CA ILE A 28 14.30 4.18 18.08
C ILE A 28 15.44 5.10 18.52
N ALA A 29 16.69 4.67 18.35
CA ALA A 29 17.87 5.45 18.73
C ALA A 29 17.94 6.80 17.99
N HIS A 30 17.59 6.84 16.70
CA HIS A 30 17.58 8.07 15.91
C HIS A 30 16.46 9.04 16.31
N LEU A 31 15.29 8.52 16.71
CA LEU A 31 14.15 9.33 17.13
C LEU A 31 14.26 9.84 18.57
N ALA A 32 14.97 9.12 19.43
CA ALA A 32 15.11 9.39 20.87
C ALA A 32 15.49 10.83 21.25
N PRO A 33 16.36 11.55 20.53
CA PRO A 33 16.74 12.92 20.90
C PRO A 33 15.62 13.95 20.78
N PHE A 34 14.60 13.69 19.95
CA PHE A 34 13.59 14.69 19.62
C PHE A 34 12.48 14.78 20.66
N GLU A 35 11.93 15.98 20.82
CA GLU A 35 10.69 16.24 21.56
C GLU A 35 9.48 15.75 20.75
N ALA A 36 8.61 14.96 21.37
CA ALA A 36 7.56 14.20 20.68
C ALA A 36 6.55 15.09 19.96
N ALA A 37 5.98 16.11 20.60
CA ALA A 37 4.93 16.94 20.03
C ALA A 37 5.41 17.69 18.78
N GLY A 38 6.57 18.33 18.88
CA GLY A 38 7.21 19.04 17.78
C GLY A 38 7.63 18.11 16.66
N ALA A 39 8.23 16.95 16.97
CA ALA A 39 8.62 15.97 15.95
C ALA A 39 7.40 15.43 15.18
N ILE A 40 6.34 15.06 15.89
CA ILE A 40 5.08 14.59 15.31
C ILE A 40 4.47 15.66 14.40
N ALA A 41 4.36 16.91 14.88
CA ALA A 41 3.80 18.00 14.08
C ALA A 41 4.62 18.28 12.81
N THR A 42 5.95 18.35 12.94
CA THR A 42 6.86 18.53 11.80
C THR A 42 6.74 17.38 10.80
N TRP A 43 6.70 16.13 11.29
CA TRP A 43 6.62 14.97 10.41
C TRP A 43 5.24 14.82 9.74
N HIS A 44 4.16 15.17 10.43
CA HIS A 44 2.83 15.30 9.81
C HIS A 44 2.83 16.27 8.62
N ALA A 45 3.49 17.42 8.77
CA ALA A 45 3.61 18.41 7.70
C ALA A 45 4.48 17.92 6.53
N ALA A 46 5.56 17.18 6.83
CA ALA A 46 6.39 16.54 5.80
C ALA A 46 5.59 15.48 5.02
N ILE A 47 4.82 14.62 5.71
CA ILE A 47 3.92 13.64 5.09
C ILE A 47 2.88 14.32 4.22
N ARG A 48 2.23 15.40 4.69
CA ARG A 48 1.30 16.19 3.87
C ARG A 48 1.96 16.65 2.58
N SER A 49 3.17 17.21 2.70
CA SER A 49 3.90 17.77 1.56
C SER A 49 4.31 16.69 0.56
N ALA A 50 4.65 15.48 1.03
CA ALA A 50 4.88 14.32 0.17
C ALA A 50 3.59 13.83 -0.51
N GLU A 51 2.48 13.73 0.23
CA GLU A 51 1.20 13.31 -0.34
C GLU A 51 0.70 14.31 -1.39
N GLU A 52 0.80 15.61 -1.13
CA GLU A 52 0.46 16.64 -2.12
C GLU A 52 1.40 16.54 -3.34
N PHE A 53 2.71 16.34 -3.13
CA PHE A 53 3.67 16.17 -4.23
C PHE A 53 3.34 14.98 -5.14
N ILE A 54 2.88 13.86 -4.56
CA ILE A 54 2.44 12.68 -5.32
C ILE A 54 1.15 12.95 -6.09
N ASN A 55 0.15 13.58 -5.45
CA ASN A 55 -1.21 13.65 -6.00
C ASN A 55 -1.43 14.86 -6.93
N ILE A 56 -0.66 15.94 -6.81
CA ILE A 56 -0.88 17.16 -7.59
C ILE A 56 -0.79 16.89 -9.10
N PRO A 57 0.29 16.29 -9.64
CA PRO A 57 0.39 16.07 -11.09
C PRO A 57 -0.68 15.12 -11.63
N GLN A 58 -1.15 14.17 -10.82
CA GLN A 58 -2.07 13.11 -11.25
C GLN A 58 -3.55 13.51 -11.17
N PHE A 59 -3.91 14.39 -10.23
CA PHE A 59 -5.33 14.62 -9.89
C PHE A 59 -5.73 16.08 -9.78
N ALA A 60 -4.77 17.00 -9.59
CA ALA A 60 -5.05 18.40 -9.27
C ALA A 60 -4.77 19.36 -10.44
N VAL A 61 -4.28 18.84 -11.57
CA VAL A 61 -3.92 19.65 -12.75
C VAL A 61 -4.46 19.03 -14.04
N PRO A 62 -4.62 19.83 -15.12
CA PRO A 62 -4.94 19.30 -16.45
C PRO A 62 -3.78 18.48 -17.04
N ASP A 63 -4.07 17.51 -17.91
CA ASP A 63 -3.10 16.62 -18.58
C ASP A 63 -1.92 17.36 -19.23
N ALA A 64 -2.18 18.54 -19.81
CA ALA A 64 -1.13 19.35 -20.44
C ALA A 64 -0.07 19.84 -19.44
N LEU A 65 -0.48 20.13 -18.20
CA LEU A 65 0.40 20.57 -17.12
C LEU A 65 1.04 19.37 -16.38
N GLU A 66 0.36 18.23 -16.34
CA GLU A 66 0.89 16.98 -15.76
C GLU A 66 2.27 16.65 -16.34
N HIS A 67 2.37 16.51 -17.66
CA HIS A 67 3.63 16.16 -18.32
C HIS A 67 4.75 17.19 -18.05
N GLN A 68 4.38 18.47 -18.04
CA GLN A 68 5.34 19.54 -17.73
C GLN A 68 5.88 19.40 -16.31
N LEU A 69 4.99 19.23 -15.31
CA LEU A 69 5.38 19.08 -13.91
C LEU A 69 6.24 17.83 -13.69
N LEU A 70 5.83 16.69 -14.26
CA LEU A 70 6.54 15.41 -14.12
C LEU A 70 7.98 15.47 -14.65
N SER A 71 8.21 16.28 -15.69
CA SER A 71 9.52 16.48 -16.32
C SER A 71 10.45 17.46 -15.59
N LEU A 72 9.95 18.20 -14.60
CA LEU A 72 10.77 19.20 -13.91
C LEU A 72 11.94 18.51 -13.18
N PRO A 73 13.15 19.10 -13.24
CA PRO A 73 14.34 18.48 -12.66
C PRO A 73 14.30 18.46 -11.13
N LEU A 74 14.93 17.43 -10.58
CA LEU A 74 15.32 17.28 -9.17
C LEU A 74 16.83 16.99 -9.10
N GLY A 75 17.35 16.80 -7.89
CA GLY A 75 18.73 16.36 -7.68
C GLY A 75 19.75 17.41 -8.10
N ASP A 76 20.86 17.00 -8.72
CA ASP A 76 21.97 17.90 -9.04
C ASP A 76 21.54 19.07 -9.94
N ALA A 77 20.65 18.81 -10.90
CA ALA A 77 20.18 19.84 -11.82
C ALA A 77 19.42 20.95 -11.06
N LEU A 78 18.53 20.58 -10.14
CA LEU A 78 17.82 21.55 -9.31
C LEU A 78 18.73 22.20 -8.25
N ALA A 79 19.72 21.47 -7.74
CA ALA A 79 20.69 22.02 -6.79
C ALA A 79 21.56 23.11 -7.44
N ALA A 80 21.89 22.96 -8.72
CA ALA A 80 22.64 23.93 -9.50
C ALA A 80 21.79 25.14 -9.93
N ASP A 81 20.52 24.93 -10.23
CA ASP A 81 19.57 25.99 -10.60
C ASP A 81 18.20 25.76 -9.94
N PRO A 82 17.79 26.59 -8.95
CA PRO A 82 16.50 26.44 -8.27
C PRO A 82 15.32 27.01 -9.06
N SER A 83 15.55 27.66 -10.21
CA SER A 83 14.50 28.29 -11.04
C SER A 83 13.33 27.34 -11.41
N PRO A 84 13.55 26.05 -11.69
CA PRO A 84 12.46 25.10 -11.96
C PRO A 84 11.48 24.92 -10.79
N ALA A 85 11.95 25.00 -9.54
CA ALA A 85 11.06 24.92 -8.38
C ALA A 85 10.19 26.19 -8.25
N ILE A 86 10.75 27.35 -8.56
CA ILE A 86 10.01 28.62 -8.62
C ILE A 86 8.97 28.57 -9.74
N ALA A 87 9.35 28.07 -10.93
CA ALA A 87 8.43 27.89 -12.04
C ALA A 87 7.27 26.95 -11.68
N ALA A 88 7.54 25.85 -10.96
CA ALA A 88 6.50 24.95 -10.47
C ALA A 88 5.49 25.68 -9.56
N ARG A 89 5.98 26.51 -8.63
CA ARG A 89 5.11 27.33 -7.77
C ARG A 89 4.23 28.25 -8.63
N ASP A 90 4.83 28.99 -9.56
CA ASP A 90 4.13 30.00 -10.36
C ASP A 90 3.06 29.36 -11.27
N LEU A 91 3.30 28.13 -11.74
CA LEU A 91 2.33 27.35 -12.50
C LEU A 91 1.15 26.87 -11.63
N LEU A 92 1.42 26.48 -10.38
CA LEU A 92 0.44 25.87 -9.49
C LEU A 92 -0.38 26.89 -8.69
N GLU A 93 0.18 28.05 -8.36
CA GLU A 93 -0.45 29.05 -7.50
C GLU A 93 -1.82 29.54 -8.02
N PRO A 94 -2.02 29.82 -9.32
CA PRO A 94 -3.33 30.20 -9.84
C PRO A 94 -4.40 29.10 -9.71
N LEU A 95 -3.98 27.84 -9.63
CA LEU A 95 -4.87 26.67 -9.59
C LEU A 95 -5.17 26.22 -8.17
N LEU A 96 -4.16 26.20 -7.30
CA LEU A 96 -4.20 25.55 -5.98
C LEU A 96 -3.96 26.54 -4.83
N GLY A 97 -3.68 27.81 -5.15
CA GLY A 97 -3.33 28.84 -4.18
C GLY A 97 -1.89 28.76 -3.66
N GLU A 98 -1.45 29.86 -3.07
CA GLU A 98 -0.06 30.07 -2.62
C GLU A 98 0.44 28.96 -1.68
N ALA A 99 -0.38 28.55 -0.72
CA ALA A 99 0.04 27.61 0.31
C ALA A 99 0.38 26.21 -0.24
N VAL A 100 -0.43 25.70 -1.18
CA VAL A 100 -0.21 24.39 -1.82
C VAL A 100 0.96 24.47 -2.79
N ALA A 101 0.99 25.50 -3.65
CA ALA A 101 2.07 25.73 -4.61
C ALA A 101 3.44 25.88 -3.91
N ARG A 102 3.49 26.62 -2.80
CA ARG A 102 4.69 26.77 -1.99
C ARG A 102 5.15 25.44 -1.39
N ARG A 103 4.23 24.60 -0.90
CA ARG A 103 4.61 23.26 -0.39
C ARG A 103 5.17 22.37 -1.49
N PHE A 104 4.60 22.38 -2.69
CA PHE A 104 5.14 21.64 -3.82
C PHE A 104 6.58 22.06 -4.16
N MET A 105 6.83 23.37 -4.28
CA MET A 105 8.17 23.93 -4.49
C MET A 105 9.14 23.52 -3.37
N LEU A 106 8.72 23.60 -2.11
CA LEU A 106 9.56 23.22 -0.98
C LEU A 106 9.85 21.71 -0.98
N SER A 107 8.89 20.86 -1.35
CA SER A 107 9.12 19.42 -1.51
C SER A 107 10.21 19.14 -2.56
N MET A 108 10.18 19.83 -3.71
CA MET A 108 11.24 19.69 -4.73
C MET A 108 12.63 19.99 -4.16
N ILE A 109 12.75 21.10 -3.43
CA ILE A 109 14.00 21.57 -2.82
C ILE A 109 14.45 20.59 -1.73
N GLN A 110 13.56 20.18 -0.83
CA GLN A 110 13.88 19.32 0.30
C GLN A 110 14.29 17.92 -0.14
N LEU A 111 13.60 17.33 -1.11
CA LEU A 111 13.99 16.05 -1.70
C LEU A 111 15.34 16.13 -2.39
N THR A 112 15.59 17.23 -3.11
CA THR A 112 16.88 17.47 -3.76
C THR A 112 18.01 17.58 -2.75
N ILE A 113 17.87 18.40 -1.71
CA ILE A 113 18.87 18.56 -0.65
C ILE A 113 19.13 17.22 0.04
N ALA A 114 18.07 16.48 0.37
CA ALA A 114 18.20 15.21 1.06
C ALA A 114 18.90 14.15 0.17
N SER A 115 18.56 14.09 -1.12
CA SER A 115 19.18 13.20 -2.10
C SER A 115 20.66 13.52 -2.35
N VAL A 116 20.99 14.80 -2.55
CA VAL A 116 22.36 15.27 -2.75
C VAL A 116 23.19 14.98 -1.51
N GLY A 117 22.70 15.36 -0.32
CA GLY A 117 23.41 15.13 0.93
C GLY A 117 23.63 13.64 1.24
N LEU A 118 22.70 12.77 0.85
CA LEU A 118 22.86 11.32 0.97
C LEU A 118 24.04 10.82 0.12
N ARG A 119 24.13 11.25 -1.14
CA ARG A 119 25.24 10.88 -2.04
C ARG A 119 26.57 11.47 -1.60
N GLU A 120 26.59 12.72 -1.13
CA GLU A 120 27.80 13.35 -0.59
C GLU A 120 28.34 12.59 0.63
N SER A 121 27.45 11.95 1.42
CA SER A 121 27.84 11.09 2.53
C SER A 121 28.33 9.69 2.10
N GLY A 122 28.44 9.43 0.80
CA GLY A 122 28.87 8.14 0.25
C GLY A 122 27.77 7.09 0.16
N HIS A 123 26.51 7.46 0.37
CA HIS A 123 25.38 6.53 0.37
C HIS A 123 24.46 6.75 -0.85
N SER A 124 23.87 5.67 -1.35
CA SER A 124 22.89 5.70 -2.44
C SER A 124 21.50 5.34 -1.95
N MET A 125 20.45 5.84 -2.61
CA MET A 125 19.09 5.42 -2.32
C MET A 125 18.93 3.91 -2.55
N ALA A 126 18.23 3.27 -1.62
CA ALA A 126 17.88 1.86 -1.71
C ALA A 126 17.00 1.63 -2.95
N GLY A 127 17.09 0.44 -3.55
CA GLY A 127 16.33 0.10 -4.75
C GLY A 127 16.84 0.75 -6.05
N GLY A 128 17.94 1.51 -6.01
CA GLY A 128 18.55 2.10 -7.20
C GLY A 128 17.84 3.36 -7.72
N PHE A 129 17.01 4.00 -6.89
CA PHE A 129 16.37 5.26 -7.24
C PHE A 129 17.39 6.37 -7.51
N VAL A 130 17.10 7.18 -8.51
CA VAL A 130 17.81 8.42 -8.83
C VAL A 130 16.76 9.51 -8.94
N LEU A 131 16.79 10.51 -8.05
CA LEU A 131 15.83 11.60 -8.05
C LEU A 131 16.28 12.71 -9.00
N ASP A 132 16.15 12.46 -10.30
CA ASP A 132 16.52 13.40 -11.36
C ASP A 132 15.36 14.27 -11.85
N CYS A 133 14.11 13.84 -11.63
CA CYS A 133 12.91 14.57 -12.00
C CYS A 133 11.75 14.34 -11.02
N VAL A 134 10.70 15.17 -11.13
CA VAL A 134 9.49 15.05 -10.30
C VAL A 134 8.86 13.67 -10.43
N ALA A 135 8.79 13.08 -11.62
CA ALA A 135 8.27 11.72 -11.80
C ALA A 135 9.03 10.69 -10.96
N ALA A 136 10.37 10.71 -11.00
CA ALA A 136 11.20 9.83 -10.17
C ALA A 136 11.04 10.11 -8.67
N GLY A 137 10.86 11.38 -8.29
CA GLY A 137 10.52 11.79 -6.92
C GLY A 137 9.18 11.23 -6.44
N ILE A 138 8.17 11.19 -7.32
CA ILE A 138 6.85 10.62 -7.02
C ILE A 138 6.97 9.10 -6.82
N ASP A 139 7.62 8.39 -7.76
CA ASP A 139 7.81 6.94 -7.65
C ASP A 139 8.55 6.57 -6.35
N PHE A 140 9.58 7.35 -6.02
CA PHE A 140 10.30 7.22 -4.76
C PHE A 140 9.38 7.38 -3.55
N LEU A 141 8.67 8.51 -3.44
CA LEU A 141 7.81 8.80 -2.30
C LEU A 141 6.65 7.80 -2.17
N GLN A 142 6.08 7.35 -3.30
CA GLN A 142 5.07 6.28 -3.31
C GLN A 142 5.62 5.00 -2.70
N SER A 143 6.85 4.60 -3.08
CA SER A 143 7.49 3.40 -2.52
C SER A 143 7.76 3.50 -1.02
N ARG A 144 7.93 4.72 -0.48
CA ARG A 144 8.25 4.98 0.94
C ARG A 144 7.07 5.40 1.79
N ARG A 145 5.88 5.55 1.18
CA ARG A 145 4.67 6.05 1.86
C ARG A 145 4.30 5.25 3.10
N ARG A 146 4.40 3.92 3.05
CA ARG A 146 4.20 3.06 4.22
C ARG A 146 5.17 3.42 5.35
N HIS A 147 6.46 3.58 5.05
CA HIS A 147 7.49 3.87 6.03
C HIS A 147 7.33 5.25 6.67
N MET A 148 6.94 6.26 5.89
CA MET A 148 6.68 7.60 6.43
C MET A 148 5.58 7.57 7.51
N VAL A 149 4.47 6.88 7.22
CA VAL A 149 3.36 6.72 8.18
C VAL A 149 3.75 5.82 9.35
N SER A 150 4.52 4.77 9.11
CA SER A 150 5.01 3.87 10.17
C SER A 150 5.92 4.58 11.16
N LEU A 151 6.78 5.47 10.66
CA LEU A 151 7.65 6.29 11.48
C LEU A 151 6.83 7.24 12.36
N LEU A 152 5.78 7.84 11.78
CA LEU A 152 4.84 8.68 12.53
C LEU A 152 4.20 7.93 13.71
N TYR A 153 3.78 6.67 13.51
CA TYR A 153 3.23 5.82 14.59
C TYR A 153 4.25 5.47 15.68
N ALA A 154 5.53 5.40 15.35
CA ALA A 154 6.60 5.11 16.31
C ALA A 154 6.98 6.33 17.17
N MET A 155 6.84 7.55 16.64
CA MET A 155 7.30 8.79 17.30
C MET A 155 6.75 9.02 18.72
N PRO A 156 5.45 8.80 19.05
CA PRO A 156 4.94 9.03 20.41
C PRO A 156 5.71 8.30 21.50
N LYS A 157 6.25 7.12 21.20
CA LYS A 157 7.05 6.31 22.12
C LYS A 157 8.54 6.49 21.94
N ALA A 158 8.99 6.69 20.71
CA ALA A 158 10.40 6.76 20.37
C ALA A 158 11.03 8.11 20.67
N CYS A 159 10.29 9.21 20.55
CA CYS A 159 10.78 10.57 20.81
C CYS A 159 10.67 10.89 22.31
N THR A 160 11.79 10.82 23.02
CA THR A 160 11.85 11.00 24.49
C THR A 160 12.69 12.20 24.93
N GLY A 161 13.23 12.94 23.98
CA GLY A 161 14.21 13.99 24.23
C GLY A 161 13.58 15.38 24.22
N THR A 162 14.44 16.38 23.97
CA THR A 162 14.07 17.80 24.02
C THR A 162 14.48 18.57 22.78
N GLN A 163 15.15 17.90 21.82
CA GLN A 163 15.59 18.54 20.59
C GLN A 163 14.39 18.83 19.69
N ALA A 164 14.30 20.05 19.17
CA ALA A 164 13.31 20.37 18.15
C ALA A 164 13.73 19.78 16.79
N LEU A 165 12.79 19.11 16.11
CA LEU A 165 12.95 18.75 14.70
C LEU A 165 12.53 19.94 13.83
N ALA A 166 13.53 20.66 13.32
CA ALA A 166 13.31 21.81 12.44
C ALA A 166 12.62 21.38 11.13
N PRO A 167 11.51 22.03 10.71
CA PRO A 167 10.77 21.66 9.49
C PRO A 167 11.62 21.62 8.22
N GLU A 168 12.57 22.55 8.09
CA GLU A 168 13.50 22.64 6.96
C GLU A 168 14.51 21.48 6.90
N LEU A 169 14.76 20.79 8.03
CA LEU A 169 15.68 19.64 8.11
C LEU A 169 14.96 18.30 8.18
N ALA A 170 13.63 18.28 8.26
CA ALA A 170 12.84 17.06 8.48
C ALA A 170 13.21 15.94 7.50
N TRP A 171 13.25 16.23 6.20
CA TRP A 171 13.64 15.26 5.18
C TRP A 171 15.10 14.84 5.29
N ARG A 172 16.01 15.76 5.57
CA ARG A 172 17.43 15.44 5.72
C ARG A 172 17.68 14.48 6.89
N VAL A 173 16.93 14.63 7.98
CA VAL A 173 17.02 13.76 9.17
C VAL A 173 16.32 12.43 8.95
N MET A 174 15.12 12.45 8.38
CA MET A 174 14.27 11.25 8.30
C MET A 174 14.55 10.39 7.08
N LEU A 175 15.03 10.95 5.97
CA LEU A 175 15.30 10.18 4.74
C LEU A 175 16.32 9.05 4.96
N PRO A 176 17.48 9.26 5.61
CA PRO A 176 18.40 8.14 5.89
C PRO A 176 17.74 7.05 6.74
N LEU A 177 16.86 7.44 7.66
CA LEU A 177 16.14 6.49 8.50
C LEU A 177 15.10 5.69 7.70
N LEU A 178 14.41 6.33 6.75
CA LEU A 178 13.51 5.66 5.82
C LEU A 178 14.27 4.64 4.95
N GLU A 179 15.42 5.04 4.42
CA GLU A 179 16.18 4.25 3.44
C GLU A 179 16.96 3.09 4.06
N TYR A 180 17.63 3.30 5.21
CA TYR A 180 18.56 2.31 5.75
C TYR A 180 18.04 1.57 6.97
N CYS A 181 16.95 2.02 7.59
CA CYS A 181 16.39 1.36 8.77
C CYS A 181 14.98 0.86 8.48
N CYS A 182 14.08 1.73 8.05
CA CYS A 182 12.68 1.42 7.83
C CYS A 182 12.47 0.38 6.72
N ASP A 183 13.08 0.61 5.55
CA ASP A 183 13.08 -0.35 4.42
C ASP A 183 13.80 -1.64 4.81
N GLY A 184 14.90 -1.54 5.57
CA GLY A 184 15.63 -2.66 6.14
C GLY A 184 14.73 -3.60 6.96
N VAL A 185 14.00 -3.09 7.95
CA VAL A 185 13.08 -3.90 8.79
C VAL A 185 12.08 -4.68 7.93
N THR A 186 11.42 -4.01 6.97
CA THR A 186 10.42 -4.68 6.13
C THR A 186 11.06 -5.64 5.13
N GLY A 187 12.18 -5.27 4.52
CA GLY A 187 12.89 -6.09 3.54
C GLY A 187 13.44 -7.37 4.17
N TRP A 188 13.96 -7.30 5.39
CA TRP A 188 14.38 -8.48 6.14
C TRP A 188 13.20 -9.31 6.64
N SER A 189 12.08 -8.68 7.02
CA SER A 189 10.84 -9.40 7.36
C SER A 189 10.28 -10.18 6.16
N TRP A 190 10.42 -9.64 4.94
CA TRP A 190 10.06 -10.36 3.71
C TRP A 190 10.97 -11.57 3.46
N LYS A 191 12.29 -11.42 3.66
CA LYS A 191 13.23 -12.54 3.62
C LYS A 191 12.87 -13.62 4.66
N LYS A 192 12.43 -13.23 5.86
CA LYS A 192 11.97 -14.15 6.91
C LYS A 192 10.80 -15.02 6.45
N ILE A 193 9.75 -14.41 5.90
CA ILE A 193 8.58 -15.17 5.42
C ILE A 193 8.92 -16.03 4.19
N GLN A 194 9.85 -15.60 3.33
CA GLN A 194 10.32 -16.41 2.21
C GLN A 194 11.08 -17.64 2.69
N LEU A 195 12.03 -17.49 3.62
CA LEU A 195 12.72 -18.59 4.28
C LEU A 195 11.74 -19.58 4.93
N LEU A 196 10.69 -19.07 5.58
CA LEU A 196 9.66 -19.92 6.18
C LEU A 196 8.74 -20.57 5.13
N CYS A 197 8.59 -20.03 3.93
CA CYS A 197 7.64 -20.57 2.93
C CYS A 197 8.31 -21.47 1.88
N LEU A 198 9.58 -21.22 1.56
CA LEU A 198 10.31 -21.88 0.48
C LEU A 198 11.41 -22.78 1.04
N PRO A 199 11.41 -24.09 0.73
CA PRO A 199 12.39 -25.03 1.28
C PRO A 199 13.81 -24.80 0.73
N ASP A 200 13.93 -24.21 -0.45
CA ASP A 200 15.17 -23.96 -1.18
C ASP A 200 15.66 -22.53 -1.05
N PHE A 201 15.03 -21.72 -0.18
CA PHE A 201 15.45 -20.34 0.06
C PHE A 201 16.92 -20.28 0.52
N ALA A 202 17.63 -19.29 -0.01
CA ALA A 202 18.99 -18.96 0.36
C ALA A 202 19.18 -17.44 0.43
N LEU A 203 20.13 -17.04 1.27
CA LEU A 203 20.69 -15.69 1.28
C LEU A 203 22.10 -15.74 0.70
N GLU A 204 22.38 -14.89 -0.27
CA GLU A 204 23.75 -14.64 -0.73
C GLU A 204 24.26 -13.35 -0.09
N LEU A 205 25.37 -13.46 0.64
CA LEU A 205 26.09 -12.34 1.23
C LEU A 205 27.27 -12.00 0.33
N ASP A 206 27.44 -10.72 -0.03
CA ASP A 206 28.55 -10.24 -0.86
C ASP A 206 29.48 -9.26 -0.14
N GLY A 207 29.30 -9.12 1.19
CA GLY A 207 30.05 -8.19 2.04
C GLY A 207 29.55 -6.75 2.00
N VAL A 208 28.58 -6.43 1.11
CA VAL A 208 27.87 -5.15 1.08
C VAL A 208 26.43 -5.33 1.59
N GLY A 209 25.80 -6.44 1.24
CA GLY A 209 24.46 -6.75 1.70
C GLY A 209 24.10 -8.23 1.57
N ALA A 210 22.80 -8.49 1.64
CA ALA A 210 22.25 -9.83 1.50
C ALA A 210 21.15 -9.86 0.43
N MET A 211 21.35 -10.69 -0.59
CA MET A 211 20.39 -10.93 -1.65
C MET A 211 19.60 -12.21 -1.38
N ALA A 212 18.28 -12.13 -1.53
CA ALA A 212 17.43 -13.31 -1.45
C ALA A 212 17.45 -14.07 -2.79
N SER A 213 17.42 -15.40 -2.74
CA SER A 213 17.33 -16.24 -3.95
C SER A 213 16.03 -16.07 -4.74
N GLN A 214 14.99 -15.49 -4.13
CA GLN A 214 13.72 -15.19 -4.78
C GLN A 214 13.26 -13.77 -4.43
N ALA A 215 12.60 -13.10 -5.36
CA ALA A 215 11.92 -11.82 -5.11
C ALA A 215 10.46 -12.06 -4.66
N PHE A 216 9.95 -11.19 -3.79
CA PHE A 216 8.54 -11.20 -3.39
C PHE A 216 8.03 -9.77 -3.34
N ASN A 217 6.93 -9.50 -4.07
CA ASN A 217 6.21 -8.24 -4.00
C ASN A 217 4.78 -8.53 -3.50
N PRO A 218 4.42 -8.10 -2.27
CA PRO A 218 3.11 -8.37 -1.70
C PRO A 218 1.99 -7.46 -2.22
N LEU A 219 2.33 -6.31 -2.82
CA LEU A 219 1.37 -5.25 -3.16
C LEU A 219 1.20 -5.09 -4.67
N GLY A 220 0.09 -4.48 -5.07
CA GLY A 220 -0.09 -3.95 -6.43
C GLY A 220 0.60 -2.60 -6.56
N THR A 221 0.89 -2.17 -7.80
CA THR A 221 1.65 -0.95 -8.10
C THR A 221 1.07 0.34 -7.51
N MET A 222 -0.25 0.42 -7.34
CA MET A 222 -0.95 1.66 -6.96
C MET A 222 -1.45 1.69 -5.50
N PHE A 223 -1.23 0.64 -4.71
CA PHE A 223 -1.86 0.53 -3.40
C PHE A 223 -0.84 0.40 -2.27
N LEU A 224 -1.04 1.23 -1.25
CA LEU A 224 -0.40 1.07 0.06
C LEU A 224 -0.85 -0.20 0.77
N GLU A 225 -2.13 -0.53 0.62
CA GLU A 225 -2.78 -1.64 1.30
C GLU A 225 -3.36 -2.66 0.32
N PRO A 226 -3.33 -3.96 0.68
CA PRO A 226 -4.13 -4.94 -0.03
C PRO A 226 -5.62 -4.61 0.14
N GLU A 227 -6.36 -4.46 -0.95
CA GLU A 227 -7.82 -4.36 -0.93
C GLU A 227 -8.46 -5.52 -1.69
N ARG A 228 -9.53 -6.10 -1.13
CA ARG A 228 -10.31 -7.14 -1.84
C ARG A 228 -11.00 -6.57 -3.07
N VAL A 229 -11.59 -5.39 -2.90
CA VAL A 229 -12.27 -4.59 -3.92
C VAL A 229 -12.16 -3.12 -3.47
N SER A 230 -11.52 -2.29 -4.30
CA SER A 230 -11.46 -0.85 -4.10
C SER A 230 -12.75 -0.17 -4.54
N ILE A 231 -12.92 1.12 -4.22
CA ILE A 231 -14.01 1.94 -4.78
C ILE A 231 -13.92 1.95 -6.31
N MET A 232 -12.71 2.10 -6.86
CA MET A 232 -12.49 2.13 -8.31
C MET A 232 -12.91 0.81 -8.97
N ASP A 233 -12.53 -0.32 -8.37
CA ASP A 233 -12.97 -1.64 -8.87
C ASP A 233 -14.50 -1.78 -8.87
N MET A 234 -15.19 -1.23 -7.85
CA MET A 234 -16.65 -1.22 -7.83
C MET A 234 -17.25 -0.34 -8.93
N ILE A 235 -16.70 0.86 -9.14
CA ILE A 235 -17.19 1.79 -10.17
C ILE A 235 -16.97 1.19 -11.57
N ASP A 236 -15.78 0.68 -11.84
CA ASP A 236 -15.36 0.17 -13.16
C ASP A 236 -16.07 -1.13 -13.57
N HIS A 237 -16.62 -1.87 -12.60
CA HIS A 237 -17.24 -3.17 -12.85
C HIS A 237 -18.73 -3.24 -12.49
N ARG A 238 -19.21 -2.38 -11.59
CA ARG A 238 -20.57 -2.42 -11.03
C ARG A 238 -21.16 -1.02 -10.82
N GLY A 239 -20.66 -0.02 -11.56
CA GLY A 239 -21.05 1.39 -11.41
C GLY A 239 -22.56 1.62 -11.52
N GLU A 240 -23.25 0.83 -12.33
CA GLU A 240 -24.70 0.87 -12.51
C GLU A 240 -25.50 0.49 -11.25
N GLN A 241 -24.86 -0.17 -10.28
CA GLN A 241 -25.46 -0.61 -9.03
C GLN A 241 -25.24 0.38 -7.88
N ILE A 242 -24.42 1.42 -8.11
CA ILE A 242 -24.01 2.37 -7.08
C ILE A 242 -25.04 3.50 -7.04
N GLY A 243 -25.70 3.64 -5.90
CA GLY A 243 -26.60 4.76 -5.65
C GLY A 243 -25.85 6.09 -5.60
N ALA A 244 -26.53 7.19 -5.95
CA ALA A 244 -25.96 8.52 -5.84
C ALA A 244 -25.67 8.87 -4.36
N ALA A 245 -24.41 9.14 -4.04
CA ALA A 245 -24.03 9.68 -2.74
C ALA A 245 -24.21 11.21 -2.74
N ARG A 246 -24.92 11.76 -1.75
CA ARG A 246 -24.96 13.22 -1.56
C ARG A 246 -23.56 13.72 -1.20
N ARG A 247 -22.94 14.46 -2.11
CA ARG A 247 -21.65 15.11 -1.89
C ARG A 247 -21.85 16.53 -1.41
N GLU A 248 -21.02 16.94 -0.45
CA GLU A 248 -20.87 18.35 -0.11
C GLU A 248 -19.87 19.03 -1.05
N PRO A 249 -19.99 20.36 -1.27
CA PRO A 249 -19.02 21.11 -2.05
C PRO A 249 -17.60 20.98 -1.49
N GLN A 250 -16.62 20.99 -2.39
CA GLN A 250 -15.19 20.92 -2.07
C GLN A 250 -14.49 22.15 -2.62
N ASP A 251 -13.46 22.63 -1.91
CA ASP A 251 -12.54 23.61 -2.47
C ASP A 251 -11.55 22.89 -3.37
N LEU A 252 -11.69 23.07 -4.69
CA LEU A 252 -10.86 22.42 -5.70
C LEU A 252 -9.39 22.87 -5.68
N ARG A 253 -9.07 23.91 -4.91
CA ARG A 253 -7.69 24.36 -4.71
C ARG A 253 -6.94 23.49 -3.71
N LEU A 254 -7.65 22.71 -2.90
CA LEU A 254 -7.07 21.81 -1.91
C LEU A 254 -6.95 20.40 -2.45
N VAL A 255 -5.78 19.78 -2.28
CA VAL A 255 -5.56 18.37 -2.60
C VAL A 255 -6.25 17.46 -1.59
N PHE A 256 -6.25 17.87 -0.32
CA PHE A 256 -6.91 17.15 0.77
C PHE A 256 -7.79 18.10 1.56
N SER A 257 -8.98 17.63 1.96
CA SER A 257 -9.87 18.43 2.79
C SER A 257 -10.73 17.62 3.74
N ALA A 258 -11.23 18.27 4.80
CA ALA A 258 -12.22 17.65 5.68
C ALA A 258 -13.51 17.31 4.92
N ALA A 259 -13.85 18.11 3.90
CA ALA A 259 -15.00 17.86 3.03
C ALA A 259 -14.82 16.62 2.15
N GLU A 260 -13.60 16.42 1.63
CA GLU A 260 -13.21 15.20 0.94
C GLU A 260 -13.34 13.97 1.83
N LEU A 261 -12.83 14.01 3.07
CA LEU A 261 -13.01 12.90 4.01
C LEU A 261 -14.49 12.56 4.21
N ARG A 262 -15.35 13.56 4.46
CA ARG A 262 -16.80 13.33 4.66
C ARG A 262 -17.46 12.78 3.40
N ASN A 263 -17.07 13.25 2.22
CA ASN A 263 -17.55 12.71 0.95
C ASN A 263 -17.08 11.28 0.72
N ASN A 264 -15.83 10.94 1.04
CA ASN A 264 -15.29 9.60 0.92
C ASN A 264 -16.03 8.61 1.83
N VAL A 265 -16.29 8.96 3.09
CA VAL A 265 -17.05 8.10 4.01
C VAL A 265 -18.50 7.89 3.53
N ARG A 266 -19.15 8.91 2.97
CA ARG A 266 -20.48 8.75 2.34
C ARG A 266 -20.43 7.91 1.07
N LEU A 267 -19.38 8.06 0.28
CA LEU A 267 -19.19 7.29 -0.95
C LEU A 267 -18.98 5.81 -0.63
N LEU A 268 -18.13 5.48 0.35
CA LEU A 268 -17.95 4.10 0.83
C LEU A 268 -19.29 3.46 1.24
N GLU A 269 -20.13 4.19 1.98
CA GLU A 269 -21.46 3.69 2.34
C GLU A 269 -22.32 3.41 1.10
N ALA A 270 -22.37 4.33 0.14
CA ALA A 270 -23.18 4.21 -1.06
C ALA A 270 -22.70 3.07 -1.98
N VAL A 271 -21.38 2.98 -2.21
CA VAL A 271 -20.75 1.97 -3.07
C VAL A 271 -20.99 0.56 -2.54
N PHE A 272 -20.92 0.39 -1.22
CA PHE A 272 -21.05 -0.93 -0.59
C PHE A 272 -22.42 -1.17 0.08
N ALA A 273 -23.41 -0.29 -0.18
CA ALA A 273 -24.76 -0.36 0.42
C ALA A 273 -25.44 -1.70 0.18
N GLN A 274 -25.31 -2.27 -1.02
CA GLN A 274 -25.90 -3.57 -1.38
C GLN A 274 -25.36 -4.75 -0.56
N PHE A 275 -24.17 -4.59 0.04
CA PHE A 275 -23.60 -5.58 0.94
C PHE A 275 -23.99 -5.34 2.40
N GLY A 276 -24.81 -4.31 2.66
CA GLY A 276 -25.31 -3.91 3.97
C GLY A 276 -24.32 -3.13 4.82
N VAL A 277 -23.35 -2.44 4.21
CA VAL A 277 -22.35 -1.65 4.93
C VAL A 277 -22.99 -0.59 5.84
N GLY A 278 -24.21 -0.12 5.56
CA GLY A 278 -24.91 0.90 6.37
C GLY A 278 -25.51 0.40 7.70
N ASP A 279 -24.93 -0.61 8.34
CA ASP A 279 -25.42 -1.11 9.63
C ASP A 279 -24.99 -0.21 10.80
N ALA A 280 -25.40 -0.60 12.02
CA ALA A 280 -25.13 0.18 13.23
C ALA A 280 -23.63 0.41 13.47
N ALA A 281 -22.78 -0.59 13.22
CA ALA A 281 -21.35 -0.55 13.51
C ALA A 281 -20.61 0.39 12.55
N TYR A 282 -20.84 0.25 11.24
CA TYR A 282 -20.29 1.19 10.28
C TYR A 282 -20.88 2.60 10.46
N GLY A 283 -22.18 2.70 10.76
CA GLY A 283 -22.82 3.96 11.09
C GLY A 283 -22.16 4.68 12.27
N ALA A 284 -21.74 3.94 13.31
CA ALA A 284 -20.99 4.48 14.44
C ALA A 284 -19.63 5.03 14.01
N ILE A 285 -18.84 4.25 13.26
CA ILE A 285 -17.55 4.70 12.72
C ILE A 285 -17.72 5.93 11.83
N LYS A 286 -18.66 5.90 10.90
CA LYS A 286 -18.95 7.03 10.00
C LYS A 286 -19.27 8.30 10.78
N ARG A 287 -20.15 8.22 11.79
CA ARG A 287 -20.49 9.38 12.63
C ARG A 287 -19.28 9.90 13.39
N LEU A 288 -18.44 9.01 13.92
CA LEU A 288 -17.21 9.39 14.60
C LEU A 288 -16.24 10.10 13.66
N LEU A 289 -15.96 9.55 12.48
CA LEU A 289 -15.07 10.18 11.49
C LEU A 289 -15.59 11.55 11.05
N ILE A 290 -16.91 11.69 10.85
CA ILE A 290 -17.53 12.98 10.55
C ILE A 290 -17.37 13.95 11.72
N LEU A 291 -17.56 13.52 12.97
CA LEU A 291 -17.33 14.33 14.16
C LEU A 291 -15.87 14.80 14.20
N CYS A 292 -14.91 13.89 14.08
CA CYS A 292 -13.49 14.20 14.08
C CYS A 292 -13.11 15.20 12.97
N SER A 293 -13.69 15.06 11.78
CA SER A 293 -13.45 15.99 10.65
C SER A 293 -13.88 17.43 10.94
N ARG A 294 -14.75 17.67 11.93
CA ARG A 294 -15.15 19.02 12.34
C ARG A 294 -14.13 19.69 13.25
N HIS A 295 -13.18 18.92 13.77
CA HIS A 295 -12.03 19.40 14.54
C HIS A 295 -10.77 19.47 13.66
N CYS A 296 -10.93 19.44 12.33
CA CYS A 296 -9.83 19.76 11.43
C CYS A 296 -9.43 21.24 11.57
N ARG A 297 -8.17 21.49 11.89
CA ARG A 297 -7.49 22.74 11.55
C ARG A 297 -7.08 22.65 10.08
N ASP A 298 -7.02 23.80 9.40
CA ASP A 298 -6.47 23.98 8.04
C ASP A 298 -6.87 22.95 6.97
N ASP A 299 -8.08 22.38 7.13
CA ASP A 299 -8.66 21.30 6.34
C ASP A 299 -7.85 19.98 6.29
N TYR A 300 -6.78 19.85 7.07
CA TYR A 300 -5.89 18.68 7.03
C TYR A 300 -5.63 18.08 8.42
N TYR A 301 -5.17 18.90 9.36
CA TYR A 301 -4.71 18.41 10.67
C TYR A 301 -5.87 18.26 11.65
N VAL A 302 -5.95 17.14 12.37
CA VAL A 302 -7.04 16.87 13.33
C VAL A 302 -6.45 16.76 14.72
N GLU A 303 -7.02 17.51 15.65
CA GLU A 303 -6.62 17.49 17.05
C GLU A 303 -7.86 17.43 17.94
N LEU A 304 -7.91 16.43 18.82
CA LEU A 304 -9.05 16.18 19.70
C LEU A 304 -8.58 16.07 21.15
N PRO A 305 -9.24 16.77 22.09
CA PRO A 305 -9.08 16.47 23.52
C PRO A 305 -9.48 15.03 23.80
N ARG A 306 -8.69 14.33 24.64
CA ARG A 306 -8.96 12.94 25.01
C ARG A 306 -10.35 12.76 25.62
N THR A 307 -10.78 13.71 26.44
CA THR A 307 -12.12 13.72 27.07
C THR A 307 -13.26 13.75 26.06
N LEU A 308 -13.11 14.49 24.95
CA LEU A 308 -14.11 14.55 23.88
C LEU A 308 -14.17 13.22 23.12
N PHE A 309 -13.01 12.59 22.88
CA PHE A 309 -12.94 11.29 22.24
C PHE A 309 -13.60 10.20 23.10
N ASP A 310 -13.25 10.14 24.39
CA ASP A 310 -13.82 9.15 25.32
C ASP A 310 -15.35 9.28 25.41
N ALA A 311 -15.86 10.51 25.44
CA ALA A 311 -17.30 10.76 25.38
C ALA A 311 -17.91 10.27 24.05
N ALA A 312 -17.27 10.56 22.92
CA ALA A 312 -17.78 10.19 21.60
C ALA A 312 -17.87 8.66 21.39
N ILE A 313 -16.89 7.89 21.90
CA ILE A 313 -16.91 6.43 21.80
C ILE A 313 -17.94 5.77 22.72
N VAL A 314 -18.24 6.38 23.88
CA VAL A 314 -19.26 5.89 24.84
C VAL A 314 -20.68 6.24 24.39
N CYS A 315 -20.88 7.34 23.65
CA CYS A 315 -22.20 7.77 23.17
C CYS A 315 -22.80 6.91 22.03
N GLN A 316 -22.19 5.79 21.67
CA GLN A 316 -22.71 4.84 20.68
C GLN A 316 -22.72 3.42 21.25
N ASP A 317 -23.73 2.63 20.88
CA ASP A 317 -23.94 1.28 21.44
C ASP A 317 -23.59 0.16 20.44
N ALA A 318 -23.04 0.48 19.28
CA ALA A 318 -22.83 -0.49 18.20
C ALA A 318 -21.54 -1.29 18.34
N ILE A 319 -20.51 -0.69 18.95
CA ILE A 319 -19.19 -1.31 19.20
C ILE A 319 -18.81 -1.04 20.65
N PRO A 320 -18.37 -2.03 21.44
CA PRO A 320 -17.91 -1.78 22.81
C PRO A 320 -16.79 -0.75 22.85
N ALA A 321 -16.86 0.22 23.78
CA ALA A 321 -15.90 1.33 23.84
C ALA A 321 -14.42 0.89 23.91
N PRO A 322 -14.03 -0.15 24.69
CA PRO A 322 -12.64 -0.63 24.69
C PRO A 322 -12.18 -1.20 23.35
N GLU A 323 -13.07 -1.88 22.61
CA GLU A 323 -12.77 -2.40 21.27
C GLU A 323 -12.62 -1.26 20.27
N LEU A 324 -13.49 -0.25 20.37
CA LEU A 324 -13.46 0.93 19.53
C LEU A 324 -12.19 1.77 19.78
N GLU A 325 -11.78 1.94 21.03
CA GLU A 325 -10.53 2.60 21.39
C GLU A 325 -9.32 1.88 20.79
N ALA A 326 -9.23 0.56 20.94
CA ALA A 326 -8.15 -0.25 20.39
C ALA A 326 -8.08 -0.24 18.85
N LEU A 327 -9.20 0.02 18.18
CA LEU A 327 -9.24 0.20 16.72
C LEU A 327 -8.80 1.60 16.29
N LEU A 328 -9.00 2.61 17.14
CA LEU A 328 -8.87 4.01 16.77
C LEU A 328 -7.56 4.65 17.18
N ILE A 329 -6.96 4.17 18.27
CA ILE A 329 -5.71 4.71 18.82
C ILE A 329 -4.59 3.72 18.56
N SER A 330 -3.50 4.21 17.95
CA SER A 330 -2.30 3.42 17.75
C SER A 330 -1.75 3.00 19.12
N PRO A 331 -1.46 1.71 19.35
CA PRO A 331 -0.88 1.25 20.61
C PRO A 331 0.56 1.73 20.80
N SER A 332 1.19 2.37 19.81
CA SER A 332 2.61 2.76 19.76
C SER A 332 3.55 1.61 20.15
N GLY A 333 4.03 0.89 19.14
CA GLY A 333 4.86 -0.31 19.32
C GLY A 333 6.31 -0.14 18.90
N SER A 334 6.99 -1.26 18.66
CA SER A 334 8.23 -1.24 17.88
C SER A 334 7.96 -0.68 16.47
N TYR A 335 8.99 -0.31 15.72
CA TYR A 335 8.79 0.10 14.32
C TYR A 335 8.11 -1.02 13.50
N ALA A 336 8.45 -2.29 13.77
CA ALA A 336 7.82 -3.44 13.12
C ALA A 336 6.31 -3.52 13.40
N ASP A 337 5.86 -3.26 14.63
CA ASP A 337 4.44 -3.20 14.98
C ASP A 337 3.74 -2.04 14.27
N CYS A 338 4.38 -0.87 14.26
CA CYS A 338 3.89 0.34 13.61
C CYS A 338 3.77 0.20 12.09
N SER A 339 4.57 -0.69 11.49
CA SER A 339 4.66 -0.86 10.04
C SER A 339 3.35 -1.32 9.37
N ASN A 340 2.40 -1.84 10.16
CA ASN A 340 1.10 -2.28 9.69
C ASN A 340 -0.05 -1.73 10.52
N ASP A 341 0.19 -0.64 11.23
CA ASP A 341 -0.87 0.02 11.96
C ASP A 341 -1.75 0.82 10.99
N TYR A 342 -3.03 0.90 11.33
CA TYR A 342 -4.09 1.60 10.58
C TYR A 342 -4.92 2.50 11.49
N ALA A 343 -4.56 2.60 12.77
CA ALA A 343 -5.24 3.46 13.70
C ALA A 343 -5.21 4.92 13.19
N PRO A 344 -6.36 5.62 13.16
CA PRO A 344 -6.42 6.99 12.69
C PRO A 344 -5.78 7.97 13.68
N PHE A 345 -5.66 7.63 14.97
CA PHE A 345 -5.16 8.54 16.00
C PHE A 345 -3.85 8.08 16.63
N LEU A 346 -3.00 9.07 16.94
CA LEU A 346 -1.84 8.98 17.81
C LEU A 346 -2.21 9.58 19.16
N ALA A 347 -1.85 8.90 20.25
CA ALA A 347 -2.00 9.46 21.59
C ALA A 347 -0.79 10.34 21.93
N LEU A 348 -1.05 11.58 22.36
CA LEU A 348 -0.02 12.52 22.80
C LEU A 348 -0.51 13.25 24.05
N GLY A 349 -0.17 12.71 25.23
CA GLY A 349 -0.64 13.25 26.51
C GLY A 349 -2.16 13.21 26.63
N ASP A 350 -2.77 14.37 26.83
CA ASP A 350 -4.22 14.57 26.96
C ASP A 350 -4.93 14.81 25.62
N ARG A 351 -4.22 14.64 24.49
CA ARG A 351 -4.75 14.88 23.14
C ARG A 351 -4.56 13.67 22.23
N LEU A 352 -5.42 13.62 21.22
CA LEU A 352 -5.32 12.69 20.11
C LEU A 352 -5.06 13.48 18.82
N ILE A 353 -4.02 13.07 18.10
CA ILE A 353 -3.57 13.71 16.87
C ILE A 353 -3.89 12.80 15.68
N SER A 354 -4.36 13.40 14.58
CA SER A 354 -4.64 12.71 13.33
C SER A 354 -4.52 13.67 12.14
N ASN A 355 -4.84 13.19 10.95
CA ASN A 355 -5.04 13.99 9.76
C ASN A 355 -6.10 13.33 8.86
N VAL A 356 -6.59 14.07 7.87
CA VAL A 356 -7.63 13.59 6.94
C VAL A 356 -7.22 12.32 6.18
N VAL A 357 -5.93 12.15 5.87
CA VAL A 357 -5.39 10.96 5.16
C VAL A 357 -5.43 9.73 6.07
N LEU A 358 -5.02 9.83 7.34
CA LEU A 358 -5.10 8.73 8.32
C LEU A 358 -6.54 8.31 8.57
N LEU A 359 -7.46 9.27 8.70
CA LEU A 359 -8.90 8.99 8.83
C LEU A 359 -9.47 8.29 7.59
N SER A 360 -9.07 8.72 6.39
CA SER A 360 -9.49 8.10 5.12
C SER A 360 -8.95 6.68 4.97
N ARG A 361 -7.66 6.47 5.32
CA ARG A 361 -7.00 5.16 5.33
C ARG A 361 -7.68 4.20 6.31
N PHE A 362 -7.98 4.66 7.52
CA PHE A 362 -8.75 3.90 8.49
C PHE A 362 -10.15 3.53 7.97
N ALA A 363 -10.88 4.47 7.34
CA ALA A 363 -12.21 4.20 6.80
C ALA A 363 -12.19 3.06 5.75
N ASN A 364 -11.20 3.06 4.86
CA ASN A 364 -11.00 2.01 3.87
C ASN A 364 -10.62 0.66 4.51
N MET A 365 -9.72 0.67 5.49
CA MET A 365 -9.35 -0.53 6.25
C MET A 365 -10.56 -1.10 6.99
N PHE A 366 -11.29 -0.27 7.74
CA PHE A 366 -12.47 -0.69 8.50
C PHE A 366 -13.53 -1.28 7.57
N LYS A 367 -13.78 -0.66 6.41
CA LYS A 367 -14.66 -1.20 5.36
C LYS A 367 -14.25 -2.62 4.96
N ASN A 368 -12.96 -2.87 4.73
CA ASN A 368 -12.48 -4.19 4.33
C ASN A 368 -12.67 -5.25 5.43
N ILE A 369 -12.40 -4.92 6.69
CA ILE A 369 -12.64 -5.82 7.82
C ILE A 369 -14.14 -6.10 7.98
N HIS A 370 -14.94 -5.03 8.00
CA HIS A 370 -16.36 -5.09 8.26
C HIS A 370 -17.14 -5.86 7.19
N LEU A 371 -16.78 -5.70 5.91
CA LEU A 371 -17.38 -6.45 4.81
C LEU A 371 -16.78 -7.86 4.67
N GLY A 372 -15.59 -8.11 5.23
CA GLY A 372 -14.85 -9.37 5.08
C GLY A 372 -15.58 -10.61 5.63
N SER A 373 -16.57 -10.43 6.49
CA SER A 373 -17.44 -11.50 7.01
C SER A 373 -18.67 -11.77 6.14
N ARG A 374 -18.97 -10.92 5.16
CA ARG A 374 -20.23 -10.95 4.40
C ARG A 374 -20.10 -11.78 3.14
N ARG A 375 -20.84 -12.89 3.07
CA ARG A 375 -20.78 -13.83 1.93
C ARG A 375 -21.09 -13.16 0.58
N SER A 376 -22.10 -12.28 0.53
CA SER A 376 -22.48 -11.58 -0.71
C SER A 376 -21.36 -10.68 -1.24
N PHE A 377 -20.64 -9.99 -0.35
CA PHE A 377 -19.46 -9.19 -0.70
C PHE A 377 -18.33 -10.08 -1.19
N LEU A 378 -18.01 -11.16 -0.47
CA LEU A 378 -16.93 -12.09 -0.86
C LEU A 378 -17.18 -12.73 -2.24
N THR A 379 -18.43 -13.07 -2.55
CA THR A 379 -18.80 -13.59 -3.87
C THR A 379 -18.63 -12.55 -4.97
N ASN A 380 -19.12 -11.33 -4.77
CA ASN A 380 -18.98 -10.25 -5.77
C ASN A 380 -17.52 -9.82 -5.98
N ALA A 381 -16.74 -9.77 -4.91
CA ALA A 381 -15.29 -9.56 -4.98
C ALA A 381 -14.58 -10.64 -5.82
N GLY A 382 -15.09 -11.88 -5.79
CA GLY A 382 -14.62 -12.96 -6.67
C GLY A 382 -14.89 -12.65 -8.15
N PHE A 383 -16.12 -12.26 -8.49
CA PHE A 383 -16.49 -11.94 -9.87
C PHE A 383 -15.76 -10.72 -10.43
N ILE A 384 -15.61 -9.66 -9.63
CA ILE A 384 -14.82 -8.50 -10.03
C ILE A 384 -13.37 -8.91 -10.32
N PHE A 385 -12.79 -9.75 -9.45
CA PHE A 385 -11.44 -10.25 -9.67
C PHE A 385 -11.30 -11.10 -10.95
N GLU A 386 -12.30 -11.92 -11.29
CA GLU A 386 -12.32 -12.61 -12.59
C GLU A 386 -12.31 -11.62 -13.76
N ASP A 387 -13.12 -10.57 -13.70
CA ASP A 387 -13.18 -9.54 -14.74
C ASP A 387 -11.85 -8.79 -14.88
N MET A 388 -11.18 -8.50 -13.77
CA MET A 388 -9.82 -7.93 -13.76
C MET A 388 -8.81 -8.85 -14.46
N VAL A 389 -8.84 -10.16 -14.17
CA VAL A 389 -7.96 -11.14 -14.83
C VAL A 389 -8.23 -11.22 -16.34
N LYS A 390 -9.50 -11.22 -16.76
CA LYS A 390 -9.85 -11.18 -18.20
C LYS A 390 -9.26 -9.96 -18.90
N ARG A 391 -9.45 -8.77 -18.32
CA ARG A 391 -8.89 -7.51 -18.87
C ARG A 391 -7.36 -7.58 -18.93
N GLY A 392 -6.71 -8.04 -17.87
CA GLY A 392 -5.25 -8.20 -17.84
C GLY A 392 -4.72 -9.16 -18.91
N LEU A 393 -5.38 -10.30 -19.13
CA LEU A 393 -5.02 -11.27 -20.16
C LEU A 393 -5.25 -10.72 -21.58
N ALA A 394 -6.38 -10.06 -21.81
CA ALA A 394 -6.69 -9.43 -23.09
C ALA A 394 -5.64 -8.36 -23.46
N ASN A 395 -5.29 -7.50 -22.51
CA ASN A 395 -4.25 -6.49 -22.69
C ASN A 395 -2.87 -7.09 -22.97
N ALA A 396 -2.60 -8.30 -22.46
CA ALA A 396 -1.39 -9.03 -22.76
C ALA A 396 -1.41 -9.77 -24.12
N GLY A 397 -2.54 -9.77 -24.85
CA GLY A 397 -2.66 -10.39 -26.17
C GLY A 397 -3.33 -11.77 -26.20
N PHE A 398 -3.90 -12.24 -25.09
CA PHE A 398 -4.69 -13.47 -25.08
C PHE A 398 -6.10 -13.23 -25.65
N THR A 399 -6.64 -14.21 -26.36
CA THR A 399 -8.07 -14.21 -26.75
C THR A 399 -8.89 -14.86 -25.66
N VAL A 400 -9.57 -14.06 -24.84
CA VAL A 400 -10.47 -14.53 -23.77
C VAL A 400 -11.77 -15.07 -24.38
N THR A 401 -12.23 -16.23 -23.91
CA THR A 401 -13.45 -16.89 -24.39
C THR A 401 -14.66 -16.59 -23.49
N ASP A 402 -15.86 -16.81 -24.00
CA ASP A 402 -17.12 -16.70 -23.23
C ASP A 402 -17.47 -17.96 -22.42
N ILE A 403 -16.57 -18.95 -22.36
CA ILE A 403 -16.81 -20.21 -21.66
C ILE A 403 -16.87 -19.95 -20.15
N LYS A 404 -18.08 -20.05 -19.59
CA LYS A 404 -18.32 -20.01 -18.14
C LYS A 404 -18.71 -21.35 -17.54
N ARG A 405 -19.35 -22.23 -18.32
CA ARG A 405 -19.83 -23.52 -17.84
C ARG A 405 -19.93 -24.54 -18.97
N ILE A 406 -19.42 -25.76 -18.73
CA ILE A 406 -19.58 -26.92 -19.62
C ILE A 406 -20.02 -28.10 -18.76
N ASN A 407 -21.07 -28.83 -19.15
CA ASN A 407 -21.55 -30.02 -18.42
C ASN A 407 -21.73 -29.79 -16.91
N ARG A 408 -22.33 -28.65 -16.54
CA ARG A 408 -22.53 -28.18 -15.15
C ARG A 408 -21.23 -27.96 -14.36
N LYS A 409 -20.07 -27.93 -15.00
CA LYS A 409 -18.78 -27.54 -14.41
C LYS A 409 -18.46 -26.11 -14.79
N GLU A 410 -18.16 -25.31 -13.79
CA GLU A 410 -17.80 -23.90 -13.94
C GLU A 410 -16.31 -23.75 -14.21
N PHE A 411 -15.98 -22.74 -15.03
CA PHE A 411 -14.64 -22.28 -15.34
C PHE A 411 -14.60 -20.76 -15.14
N ASP A 412 -13.61 -20.27 -14.41
CA ASP A 412 -13.54 -18.85 -14.06
C ASP A 412 -13.15 -18.01 -15.30
N VAL A 413 -11.95 -18.25 -15.85
CA VAL A 413 -11.45 -17.57 -17.04
C VAL A 413 -10.76 -18.57 -17.97
N VAL A 414 -11.27 -18.71 -19.19
CA VAL A 414 -10.65 -19.52 -20.24
C VAL A 414 -10.22 -18.60 -21.37
N ALA A 415 -8.95 -18.68 -21.76
CA ALA A 415 -8.38 -17.90 -22.84
C ALA A 415 -7.57 -18.78 -23.78
N THR A 416 -7.22 -18.24 -24.94
CA THR A 416 -6.39 -18.92 -25.92
C THR A 416 -5.23 -18.03 -26.36
N LEU A 417 -4.10 -18.67 -26.65
CA LEU A 417 -2.92 -18.05 -27.24
C LEU A 417 -2.34 -19.02 -28.27
N GLY A 418 -2.30 -18.60 -29.53
CA GLY A 418 -1.97 -19.50 -30.65
C GLY A 418 -2.91 -20.72 -30.66
N ARG A 419 -2.35 -21.93 -30.57
CA ARG A 419 -3.10 -23.21 -30.50
C ARG A 419 -3.36 -23.73 -29.08
N VAL A 420 -2.87 -23.04 -28.05
CA VAL A 420 -2.95 -23.51 -26.66
C VAL A 420 -4.16 -22.89 -25.96
N ILE A 421 -4.90 -23.72 -25.21
CA ILE A 421 -5.92 -23.28 -24.26
C ILE A 421 -5.23 -22.95 -22.94
N HIS A 422 -5.59 -21.82 -22.33
CA HIS A 422 -5.16 -21.46 -20.99
C HIS A 422 -6.39 -21.34 -20.09
N ASN A 423 -6.48 -22.23 -19.10
CA ASN A 423 -7.55 -22.23 -18.10
C ASN A 423 -7.02 -21.63 -16.79
N PHE A 424 -7.58 -20.48 -16.40
CA PHE A 424 -7.20 -19.72 -15.22
C PHE A 424 -8.28 -19.83 -14.16
N GLN A 425 -7.97 -20.46 -13.03
CA GLN A 425 -8.79 -20.42 -11.84
C GLN A 425 -8.42 -19.19 -11.00
N CYS A 426 -9.38 -18.33 -10.72
CA CYS A 426 -9.20 -17.12 -9.93
C CYS A 426 -9.44 -17.41 -8.44
N LYS A 427 -8.53 -16.94 -7.58
CA LYS A 427 -8.62 -17.08 -6.12
C LYS A 427 -8.41 -15.72 -5.43
N ASN A 428 -9.49 -15.20 -4.86
CA ASN A 428 -9.49 -13.96 -4.08
C ASN A 428 -9.44 -14.28 -2.56
N ASN A 429 -8.37 -14.92 -2.10
CA ASN A 429 -8.18 -15.26 -0.68
C ASN A 429 -7.40 -14.15 0.04
N TRP A 430 -8.03 -13.46 1.01
CA TRP A 430 -7.37 -12.40 1.78
C TRP A 430 -6.11 -12.90 2.48
N ILE A 431 -5.06 -12.09 2.39
CA ILE A 431 -3.83 -12.27 3.13
C ILE A 431 -3.64 -11.01 3.95
N ASP A 432 -3.53 -11.21 5.26
CA ASP A 432 -3.26 -10.16 6.21
C ASP A 432 -1.74 -9.92 6.26
N LEU A 433 -1.29 -8.90 5.51
CA LEU A 433 0.13 -8.54 5.44
C LEU A 433 0.67 -8.03 6.78
N ALA A 434 -0.19 -7.60 7.70
CA ALA A 434 0.25 -7.18 9.04
C ALA A 434 0.94 -8.28 9.83
N ARG A 435 0.70 -9.54 9.46
CA ARG A 435 1.31 -10.70 10.09
C ARG A 435 2.74 -10.95 9.65
N VAL A 436 3.20 -10.32 8.56
CA VAL A 436 4.58 -10.52 8.08
C VAL A 436 5.58 -10.09 9.15
N GLU A 437 5.35 -8.92 9.74
CA GLU A 437 6.18 -8.36 10.80
C GLU A 437 5.72 -8.84 12.19
N ARG A 438 4.40 -8.97 12.43
CA ARG A 438 3.85 -9.31 13.77
C ARG A 438 3.92 -10.80 14.14
N ASP A 439 3.63 -11.70 13.20
CA ASP A 439 3.61 -13.16 13.43
C ASP A 439 3.96 -13.92 12.12
N PRO A 440 5.26 -13.93 11.75
CA PRO A 440 5.72 -14.52 10.49
C PRO A 440 5.46 -16.04 10.43
N VAL A 441 5.39 -16.72 11.57
CA VAL A 441 5.11 -18.17 11.64
C VAL A 441 3.65 -18.43 11.29
N LEU A 442 2.72 -17.66 11.84
CA LEU A 442 1.30 -17.75 11.51
C LEU A 442 1.05 -17.40 10.04
N TYR A 443 1.71 -16.37 9.52
CA TYR A 443 1.67 -16.02 8.10
C TYR A 443 2.13 -17.20 7.24
N ALA A 444 3.32 -17.76 7.49
CA ALA A 444 3.87 -18.87 6.73
C ALA A 444 2.96 -20.10 6.76
N ARG A 445 2.38 -20.43 7.92
CA ARG A 445 1.40 -21.52 8.06
C ARG A 445 0.17 -21.29 7.18
N TYR A 446 -0.35 -20.06 7.13
CA TYR A 446 -1.48 -19.71 6.29
C TYR A 446 -1.11 -19.76 4.80
N ASN A 447 0.05 -19.22 4.40
CA ASN A 447 0.57 -19.29 3.03
C ASN A 447 0.68 -20.75 2.54
N ARG A 448 1.31 -21.63 3.31
CA ARG A 448 1.42 -23.07 2.98
C ARG A 448 0.04 -23.74 2.84
N ARG A 449 -0.96 -23.31 3.62
CA ARG A 449 -2.35 -23.79 3.47
C ARG A 449 -2.96 -23.33 2.15
N LEU A 450 -2.76 -22.07 1.76
CA LEU A 450 -3.23 -21.53 0.48
C LEU A 450 -2.56 -22.22 -0.71
N VAL A 451 -1.25 -22.39 -0.68
CA VAL A 451 -0.52 -23.11 -1.75
C VAL A 451 -1.06 -24.53 -1.93
N ARG A 452 -1.27 -25.28 -0.84
CA ARG A 452 -1.90 -26.63 -0.90
C ARG A 452 -3.33 -26.58 -1.44
N TYR A 453 -4.10 -25.53 -1.12
CA TYR A 453 -5.44 -25.35 -1.67
C TYR A 453 -5.41 -25.06 -3.18
N TYR A 454 -4.47 -24.24 -3.64
CA TYR A 454 -4.30 -23.89 -5.05
C TYR A 454 -3.79 -25.07 -5.88
N LYS A 455 -2.81 -25.84 -5.38
CA LYS A 455 -2.36 -27.09 -6.00
C LYS A 455 -3.50 -28.10 -6.19
N ARG A 456 -4.43 -28.19 -5.22
CA ARG A 456 -5.65 -29.02 -5.35
C ARG A 456 -6.62 -28.47 -6.41
N ALA A 457 -6.72 -27.15 -6.56
CA ALA A 457 -7.51 -26.54 -7.63
C ALA A 457 -6.92 -26.88 -9.01
N LEU A 458 -5.60 -26.75 -9.20
CA LEU A 458 -4.92 -27.17 -10.42
C LEU A 458 -5.19 -28.65 -10.74
N GLY A 459 -5.05 -29.55 -9.77
CA GLY A 459 -5.35 -30.97 -9.97
C GLY A 459 -6.82 -31.26 -10.30
N LYS A 460 -7.75 -30.42 -9.85
CA LYS A 460 -9.18 -30.50 -10.22
C LYS A 460 -9.41 -30.07 -11.67
N GLU A 461 -8.72 -29.03 -12.12
CA GLU A 461 -8.83 -28.53 -13.51
C GLU A 461 -8.19 -29.50 -14.52
N ARG A 462 -7.06 -30.12 -14.18
CA ARG A 462 -6.43 -31.16 -15.01
C ARG A 462 -7.36 -32.34 -15.29
N ARG A 463 -8.14 -32.77 -14.29
CA ARG A 463 -9.14 -33.84 -14.43
C ARG A 463 -10.34 -33.46 -15.32
N ARG A 464 -10.42 -32.21 -15.77
CA ARG A 464 -11.52 -31.67 -16.58
C ARG A 464 -11.06 -31.17 -17.94
N GLU A 465 -9.79 -31.39 -18.30
CA GLU A 465 -9.17 -30.96 -19.57
C GLU A 465 -10.00 -31.33 -20.79
N GLY A 466 -10.50 -32.57 -20.84
CA GLY A 466 -11.35 -33.09 -21.92
C GLY A 466 -12.52 -32.18 -22.28
N LEU A 467 -13.14 -31.54 -21.28
CA LEU A 467 -14.28 -30.65 -21.52
C LEU A 467 -13.88 -29.43 -22.36
N LEU A 468 -12.69 -28.88 -22.11
CA LEU A 468 -12.21 -27.69 -22.82
C LEU A 468 -11.60 -28.05 -24.17
N THR A 469 -10.85 -29.14 -24.25
CA THR A 469 -10.23 -29.59 -25.50
C THR A 469 -11.27 -30.00 -26.53
N GLU A 470 -12.34 -30.70 -26.11
CA GLU A 470 -13.48 -31.03 -26.97
C GLU A 470 -14.23 -29.78 -27.42
N THR A 471 -14.52 -28.85 -26.50
CA THR A 471 -15.32 -27.65 -26.79
C THR A 471 -14.59 -26.66 -27.71
N LEU A 472 -13.27 -26.50 -27.53
CA LEU A 472 -12.46 -25.54 -28.30
C LEU A 472 -11.73 -26.20 -29.49
N ALA A 473 -11.91 -27.50 -29.72
CA ALA A 473 -11.26 -28.29 -30.76
C ALA A 473 -9.73 -28.10 -30.80
N ARG A 474 -9.09 -28.15 -29.63
CA ARG A 474 -7.63 -27.99 -29.45
C ARG A 474 -7.09 -29.09 -28.54
N ASP A 475 -5.86 -29.53 -28.80
CA ASP A 475 -5.20 -30.64 -28.12
C ASP A 475 -4.32 -30.20 -26.93
N LYS A 476 -3.86 -28.94 -26.92
CA LYS A 476 -2.96 -28.41 -25.89
C LYS A 476 -3.70 -27.51 -24.92
N ILE A 477 -3.53 -27.78 -23.62
CA ILE A 477 -4.06 -26.96 -22.53
C ILE A 477 -3.03 -26.76 -21.42
N ARG A 478 -3.00 -25.56 -20.85
CA ARG A 478 -2.24 -25.20 -19.65
C ARG A 478 -3.19 -24.69 -18.58
N HIS A 479 -2.95 -25.12 -17.33
CA HIS A 479 -3.75 -24.73 -16.18
C HIS A 479 -2.98 -23.79 -15.26
N HIS A 480 -3.66 -22.75 -14.82
CA HIS A 480 -3.12 -21.74 -13.94
C HIS A 480 -4.10 -21.43 -12.80
N VAL A 481 -3.57 -21.06 -11.65
CA VAL A 481 -4.33 -20.39 -10.58
C VAL A 481 -3.80 -18.97 -10.50
N VAL A 482 -4.69 -17.98 -10.58
CA VAL A 482 -4.34 -16.57 -10.35
C VAL A 482 -4.81 -16.17 -8.96
N SER A 483 -3.88 -15.76 -8.10
CA SER A 483 -4.17 -15.30 -6.73
C SER A 483 -4.23 -13.78 -6.68
N ARG A 484 -5.33 -13.21 -6.15
CA ARG A 484 -5.48 -11.74 -6.02
C ARG A 484 -4.40 -11.15 -5.10
N PHE A 485 -4.17 -11.83 -3.97
CA PHE A 485 -3.16 -11.48 -2.99
C PHE A 485 -1.95 -12.39 -3.18
N ALA A 486 -0.76 -11.82 -3.06
CA ALA A 486 0.47 -12.54 -3.39
C ALA A 486 0.71 -13.68 -2.41
N VAL A 487 0.91 -14.89 -2.95
CA VAL A 487 1.36 -16.07 -2.20
C VAL A 487 2.82 -16.36 -2.54
N ILE A 488 3.55 -16.88 -1.56
CA ILE A 488 4.95 -17.29 -1.72
C ILE A 488 4.96 -18.77 -2.11
N THR A 489 5.37 -19.06 -3.35
CA THR A 489 5.46 -20.42 -3.87
C THR A 489 6.45 -20.50 -5.03
N ASP A 490 7.00 -21.69 -5.22
CA ASP A 490 7.86 -22.11 -6.33
C ASP A 490 7.07 -22.73 -7.51
N ASP A 491 5.74 -22.85 -7.40
CA ASP A 491 4.92 -23.54 -8.40
C ASP A 491 4.56 -22.55 -9.53
N PRO A 492 5.07 -22.75 -10.77
CA PRO A 492 4.83 -21.83 -11.89
C PRO A 492 3.38 -21.85 -12.39
N GLY A 493 2.57 -22.82 -11.94
CA GLY A 493 1.13 -22.87 -12.17
C GLY A 493 0.33 -21.94 -11.27
N ILE A 494 0.94 -21.32 -10.26
CA ILE A 494 0.32 -20.34 -9.37
C ILE A 494 0.91 -18.95 -9.68
N ILE A 495 0.07 -18.04 -10.12
CA ILE A 495 0.45 -16.70 -10.59
C ILE A 495 -0.14 -15.67 -9.63
N ASN A 496 0.67 -14.81 -9.06
CA ASN A 496 0.17 -13.66 -8.31
C ASN A 496 -0.34 -12.61 -9.29
N TYR A 497 -1.49 -11.99 -9.02
CA TYR A 497 -2.14 -11.07 -9.96
C TYR A 497 -1.25 -9.89 -10.34
N ASN A 498 -0.47 -9.36 -9.39
CA ASN A 498 0.51 -8.29 -9.65
C ASN A 498 1.66 -8.72 -10.59
N GLN A 499 1.83 -10.02 -10.84
CA GLN A 499 2.80 -10.57 -11.79
C GLN A 499 2.14 -11.12 -13.07
N LEU A 500 0.80 -10.97 -13.22
CA LEU A 500 0.07 -11.54 -14.34
C LEU A 500 0.60 -11.02 -15.69
N GLY A 501 0.85 -9.72 -15.81
CA GLY A 501 1.38 -9.12 -17.05
C GLY A 501 2.76 -9.68 -17.43
N MET A 502 3.71 -9.70 -16.48
CA MET A 502 5.04 -10.28 -16.69
C MET A 502 4.95 -11.76 -17.07
N ARG A 503 4.12 -12.54 -16.36
CA ARG A 503 3.97 -13.97 -16.64
C ARG A 503 3.29 -14.22 -17.98
N ALA A 504 2.32 -13.38 -18.37
CA ALA A 504 1.68 -13.44 -19.67
C ALA A 504 2.70 -13.20 -20.80
N GLN A 505 3.59 -12.20 -20.65
CA GLN A 505 4.67 -11.97 -21.60
C GLN A 505 5.65 -13.15 -21.68
N ALA A 506 6.03 -13.74 -20.55
CA ALA A 506 6.86 -14.95 -20.54
C ALA A 506 6.18 -16.12 -21.27
N ILE A 507 4.87 -16.32 -21.08
CA ILE A 507 4.10 -17.36 -21.79
C ILE A 507 4.09 -17.12 -23.30
N ILE A 508 3.99 -15.85 -23.73
CA ILE A 508 4.05 -15.48 -25.15
C ILE A 508 5.43 -15.76 -25.74
N ALA A 509 6.49 -15.40 -25.03
CA ALA A 509 7.87 -15.68 -25.43
C ALA A 509 8.17 -17.19 -25.50
N GLU A 510 7.54 -18.01 -24.66
CA GLU A 510 7.62 -19.48 -24.72
C GLU A 510 6.82 -20.09 -25.90
N ALA A 511 5.91 -19.32 -26.51
CA ALA A 511 4.98 -19.80 -27.54
C ALA A 511 5.36 -19.37 -28.97
N GLY A 512 6.18 -18.31 -29.12
CA GLY A 512 6.87 -17.96 -30.36
C GLY A 512 8.11 -18.81 -30.56
#